data_AF-A0A6G3QQK7-F1
#
_entry.id   AF-A0A6G3QQK7-F1
#
_cell.length_a   1.000
_cell.length_b   1.000
_cell.length_c   1.000
_cell.angle_alpha   90.00
_cell.angle_beta   90.00
_cell.angle_gamma   90.00
#
_symmetry.space_group_name_H-M   'P 1'
#
loop_
_entity.id
_entity.type
_entity.pdbx_description
1 polymer ?
#
loop_
_entity_poly.entity_id
_entity_poly.type
_entity_poly.pdbx_seq_one_letter_code
_entity_poly.pdbx_strand_id
1 'polypeptide(L)'
;CAGLGDLEAVGPLLDRLVKLRSGPAVKARKAAVYRERGWREDAAAQIADAAAGADDPAERAAYVTRAGELAWERGERENALRHFEEAVRLDPDRREARAGQGRALAALGRTAEALSAYRVALAKQPLPRYALELGELYESLGRERDAGAQYALLRELVRKAAAHGVDGDLVLGRLEADHGDAGAAVRRLRAEYRQRPSAAVADALGWALHRDGEHEEALRYAVRATEGEQGGGVRSALHVFHRGMIERALERYGPARRHLGESLRINPYFSPLRVPEARAALARLGDPSVAAGPESS
;
A
#
# COMPACT_ATOMS: atom_id res chain seq x y z
N CYS A 1 -20.76 -20.84 -7.06
CA CYS A 1 -20.53 -20.83 -8.52
C CYS A 1 -21.09 -19.56 -9.12
N ALA A 2 -20.18 -18.65 -9.49
CA ALA A 2 -20.32 -17.40 -10.27
C ALA A 2 -19.14 -16.51 -9.81
N GLY A 3 -17.87 -16.82 -10.05
CA GLY A 3 -17.28 -17.53 -11.19
C GLY A 3 -16.90 -16.53 -12.27
N LEU A 4 -15.86 -15.71 -12.02
CA LEU A 4 -14.87 -15.09 -12.94
C LEU A 4 -15.29 -14.53 -14.31
N GLY A 5 -16.56 -14.56 -14.70
CA GLY A 5 -17.08 -14.11 -16.00
C GLY A 5 -17.40 -12.63 -16.07
N ASP A 6 -17.17 -11.87 -14.99
CA ASP A 6 -17.51 -10.45 -14.95
C ASP A 6 -16.30 -9.53 -15.23
N LEU A 7 -15.06 -10.04 -15.29
CA LEU A 7 -13.88 -9.22 -15.60
C LEU A 7 -13.59 -9.11 -17.10
N GLU A 8 -13.99 -10.08 -17.93
CA GLU A 8 -13.96 -9.95 -19.40
C GLU A 8 -15.12 -9.08 -19.93
N ALA A 9 -16.23 -9.03 -19.21
CA ALA A 9 -17.38 -8.18 -19.54
C ALA A 9 -17.15 -6.68 -19.25
N VAL A 10 -16.12 -6.34 -18.45
CA VAL A 10 -15.76 -4.97 -18.09
C VAL A 10 -15.19 -4.20 -19.29
N GLY A 11 -14.49 -4.86 -20.23
CA GLY A 11 -13.94 -4.19 -21.42
C GLY A 11 -15.02 -3.54 -22.29
N PRO A 12 -16.03 -4.29 -22.78
CA PRO A 12 -17.12 -3.74 -23.57
C PRO A 12 -18.03 -2.75 -22.82
N LEU A 13 -18.21 -2.94 -21.50
CA LEU A 13 -18.95 -2.02 -20.63
C LEU A 13 -18.18 -0.72 -20.39
N LEU A 14 -16.86 -0.77 -20.20
CA LEU A 14 -16.00 0.41 -20.20
C LEU A 14 -16.02 1.10 -21.56
N ASP A 15 -15.98 0.38 -22.67
CA ASP A 15 -16.06 0.96 -24.02
C ASP A 15 -17.42 1.65 -24.28
N ARG A 16 -18.52 1.10 -23.75
CA ARG A 16 -19.83 1.79 -23.73
C ARG A 16 -19.86 2.99 -22.78
N LEU A 17 -19.20 2.93 -21.63
CA LEU A 17 -19.05 4.06 -20.68
C LEU A 17 -18.15 5.17 -21.24
N VAL A 18 -17.10 4.81 -21.99
CA VAL A 18 -16.21 5.74 -22.71
C VAL A 18 -16.99 6.45 -23.82
N LYS A 19 -17.94 5.74 -24.47
CA LYS A 19 -18.87 6.33 -25.44
C LYS A 19 -20.00 7.15 -24.79
N LEU A 20 -20.28 6.97 -23.50
CA LEU A 20 -21.33 7.66 -22.74
C LEU A 20 -20.72 8.52 -21.63
N ARG A 21 -20.26 9.72 -22.05
CA ARG A 21 -19.72 10.86 -21.29
C ARG A 21 -18.26 10.76 -20.84
N SER A 22 -17.44 11.66 -21.42
CA SER A 22 -16.05 12.00 -21.08
C SER A 22 -15.88 12.77 -19.76
N GLY A 23 -16.77 12.55 -18.79
CA GLY A 23 -16.82 13.33 -17.55
C GLY A 23 -15.72 12.98 -16.53
N PRO A 24 -15.52 13.84 -15.52
CA PRO A 24 -14.52 13.65 -14.46
C PRO A 24 -14.57 12.28 -13.78
N ALA A 25 -15.78 11.81 -13.44
CA ALA A 25 -15.98 10.51 -12.80
C ALA A 25 -15.50 9.32 -13.66
N VAL A 26 -15.67 9.37 -14.98
CA VAL A 26 -15.20 8.31 -15.89
C VAL A 26 -13.68 8.30 -15.94
N LYS A 27 -13.04 9.47 -16.04
CA LYS A 27 -11.58 9.61 -16.00
C LYS A 27 -11.02 9.11 -14.66
N ALA A 28 -11.64 9.45 -13.54
CA ALA A 28 -11.23 8.96 -12.22
C ALA A 28 -11.38 7.43 -12.07
N ARG A 29 -12.37 6.82 -12.71
CA ARG A 29 -12.50 5.34 -12.77
C ARG A 29 -11.41 4.72 -13.64
N LYS A 30 -11.09 5.31 -14.80
CA LYS A 30 -9.95 4.86 -15.63
C LYS A 30 -8.64 4.94 -14.85
N ALA A 31 -8.42 6.02 -14.10
CA ALA A 31 -7.25 6.16 -13.24
C ALA A 31 -7.12 5.01 -12.24
N ALA A 32 -8.22 4.59 -11.62
CA ALA A 32 -8.24 3.46 -10.69
C ALA A 32 -7.84 2.14 -11.38
N VAL A 33 -8.39 1.86 -12.57
CA VAL A 33 -8.05 0.66 -13.36
C VAL A 33 -6.57 0.67 -13.78
N TYR A 34 -6.06 1.81 -14.24
CA TYR A 34 -4.64 1.95 -14.60
C TYR A 34 -3.71 1.78 -13.41
N ARG A 35 -4.09 2.31 -12.24
CA ARG A 35 -3.34 2.09 -10.98
C ARG A 35 -3.29 0.61 -10.62
N GLU A 36 -4.40 -0.11 -10.71
CA GLU A 36 -4.47 -1.55 -10.42
C GLU A 36 -3.60 -2.40 -11.36
N ARG A 37 -3.47 -1.97 -12.62
CA ARG A 37 -2.59 -2.59 -13.63
C ARG A 37 -1.12 -2.16 -13.53
N GLY A 38 -0.78 -1.27 -12.59
CA GLY A 38 0.56 -0.72 -12.44
C GLY A 38 0.96 0.34 -13.47
N TRP A 39 0.02 0.84 -14.28
CA TRP A 39 0.20 1.91 -15.26
C TRP A 39 0.11 3.28 -14.57
N ARG A 40 1.12 3.59 -13.75
CA ARG A 40 1.10 4.74 -12.83
C ARG A 40 1.03 6.10 -13.52
N GLU A 41 1.70 6.27 -14.66
CA GLU A 41 1.68 7.53 -15.40
C GLU A 41 0.34 7.78 -16.08
N ASP A 42 -0.25 6.74 -16.69
CA ASP A 42 -1.62 6.83 -17.24
C ASP A 42 -2.64 7.09 -16.13
N ALA A 43 -2.49 6.45 -14.97
CA ALA A 43 -3.32 6.71 -13.80
C ALA A 43 -3.22 8.17 -13.33
N ALA A 44 -2.00 8.71 -13.27
CA ALA A 44 -1.74 10.08 -12.88
C ALA A 44 -2.35 11.09 -13.88
N ALA A 45 -2.21 10.84 -15.18
CA ALA A 45 -2.82 11.66 -16.21
C ALA A 45 -4.35 11.67 -16.11
N GLN A 46 -4.97 10.48 -15.98
CA GLN A 46 -6.43 10.37 -15.89
C GLN A 46 -6.99 11.02 -14.62
N ILE A 47 -6.30 10.95 -13.48
CA ILE A 47 -6.78 11.60 -12.26
C ILE A 47 -6.60 13.12 -12.29
N ALA A 48 -5.53 13.62 -12.92
CA ALA A 48 -5.32 15.05 -13.13
C ALA A 48 -6.42 15.64 -14.02
N ASP A 49 -6.74 14.97 -15.13
CA ASP A 49 -7.83 15.35 -16.03
C ASP A 49 -9.21 15.29 -15.35
N ALA A 50 -9.39 14.36 -14.40
CA ALA A 50 -10.60 14.28 -13.59
C ALA A 50 -10.71 15.47 -12.63
N ALA A 51 -9.63 15.79 -11.91
CA ALA A 51 -9.59 16.94 -11.01
C ALA A 51 -9.83 18.26 -11.74
N ALA A 52 -9.21 18.45 -12.90
CA ALA A 52 -9.36 19.67 -13.70
C ALA A 52 -10.78 19.86 -14.24
N GLY A 53 -11.49 18.76 -14.56
CA GLY A 53 -12.85 18.82 -15.07
C GLY A 53 -13.95 18.82 -14.01
N ALA A 54 -13.61 18.64 -12.73
CA ALA A 54 -14.60 18.57 -11.65
C ALA A 54 -15.06 19.97 -11.25
N ASP A 55 -16.36 20.25 -11.35
CA ASP A 55 -16.96 21.53 -10.99
C ASP A 55 -17.17 21.67 -9.47
N ASP A 56 -17.55 20.57 -8.80
CA ASP A 56 -17.78 20.54 -7.37
C ASP A 56 -16.45 20.50 -6.59
N PRO A 57 -16.20 21.41 -5.62
CA PRO A 57 -14.97 21.43 -4.84
C PRO A 57 -14.71 20.14 -4.05
N ALA A 58 -15.75 19.49 -3.51
CA ALA A 58 -15.58 18.24 -2.80
C ALA A 58 -15.26 17.09 -3.76
N GLU A 59 -15.90 17.01 -4.92
CA GLU A 59 -15.51 16.04 -5.97
C GLU A 59 -14.06 16.26 -6.41
N ARG A 60 -13.67 17.52 -6.68
CA ARG A 60 -12.29 17.88 -7.03
C ARG A 60 -11.31 17.47 -5.93
N ALA A 61 -11.62 17.76 -4.66
CA ALA A 61 -10.80 17.34 -3.52
C ALA A 61 -10.61 15.81 -3.47
N ALA A 62 -11.62 15.03 -3.86
CA ALA A 62 -11.51 13.57 -3.96
C ALA A 62 -10.48 13.14 -4.99
N TYR A 63 -10.50 13.76 -6.18
CA TYR A 63 -9.55 13.45 -7.25
C TYR A 63 -8.15 13.92 -6.92
N VAL A 64 -8.00 15.12 -6.33
CA VAL A 64 -6.71 15.62 -5.86
C VAL A 64 -6.15 14.74 -4.73
N THR A 65 -6.99 14.21 -3.83
CA THR A 65 -6.56 13.24 -2.81
C THR A 65 -5.96 11.98 -3.46
N ARG A 66 -6.62 11.45 -4.50
CA ARG A 66 -6.12 10.28 -5.25
C ARG A 66 -4.84 10.59 -6.02
N ALA A 67 -4.68 11.82 -6.54
CA ALA A 67 -3.42 12.26 -7.13
C ALA A 67 -2.28 12.26 -6.10
N GLY A 68 -2.57 12.70 -4.87
CA GLY A 68 -1.63 12.61 -3.74
C GLY A 68 -1.24 11.17 -3.39
N GLU A 69 -2.19 10.24 -3.42
CA GLU A 69 -1.93 8.80 -3.22
C GLU A 69 -0.99 8.22 -4.31
N LEU A 70 -1.23 8.57 -5.58
CA LEU A 70 -0.36 8.14 -6.70
C LEU A 70 1.04 8.73 -6.60
N ALA A 71 1.16 10.02 -6.28
CA ALA A 71 2.45 10.67 -6.04
C ALA A 71 3.21 9.99 -4.88
N TRP A 72 2.50 9.66 -3.78
CA TRP A 72 3.07 8.91 -2.66
C TRP A 72 3.58 7.53 -3.09
N GLU A 73 2.82 6.77 -3.88
CA GLU A 73 3.22 5.45 -4.37
C GLU A 73 4.48 5.47 -5.24
N ARG A 74 4.76 6.60 -5.88
CA ARG A 74 5.98 6.86 -6.68
C ARG A 74 7.16 7.40 -5.85
N GLY A 75 6.98 7.59 -4.54
CA GLY A 75 8.01 8.16 -3.67
C GLY A 75 8.18 9.68 -3.79
N GLU A 76 7.25 10.36 -4.46
CA GLU A 76 7.26 11.82 -4.66
C GLU A 76 6.62 12.52 -3.45
N ARG A 77 7.23 12.40 -2.28
CA ARG A 77 6.68 12.88 -1.00
C ARG A 77 6.34 14.38 -1.01
N GLU A 78 7.11 15.21 -1.70
CA GLU A 78 6.86 16.66 -1.84
C GLU A 78 5.61 16.91 -2.72
N ASN A 79 5.46 16.20 -3.84
CA ASN A 79 4.27 16.29 -4.69
C ASN A 79 3.02 15.76 -3.97
N ALA A 80 3.15 14.64 -3.27
CA ALA A 80 2.09 14.06 -2.48
C ALA A 80 1.58 15.06 -1.43
N LEU A 81 2.49 15.71 -0.69
CA LEU A 81 2.11 16.72 0.29
C LEU A 81 1.35 17.88 -0.35
N ARG A 82 1.82 18.42 -1.48
CA ARG A 82 1.13 19.51 -2.20
C ARG A 82 -0.30 19.13 -2.59
N HIS A 83 -0.49 17.93 -3.12
CA HIS A 83 -1.84 17.45 -3.46
C HIS A 83 -2.71 17.29 -2.22
N PHE A 84 -2.19 16.71 -1.12
CA PHE A 84 -2.98 16.57 0.09
C PHE A 84 -3.33 17.92 0.74
N GLU A 85 -2.42 18.90 0.72
CA GLU A 85 -2.68 20.27 1.16
C GLU A 85 -3.77 20.94 0.30
N GLU A 86 -3.70 20.78 -1.03
CA GLU A 86 -4.73 21.28 -1.93
C GLU A 86 -6.09 20.62 -1.67
N ALA A 87 -6.13 19.30 -1.51
CA ALA A 87 -7.36 18.57 -1.20
C ALA A 87 -7.99 19.04 0.12
N VAL A 88 -7.18 19.26 1.16
CA VAL A 88 -7.65 19.81 2.45
C VAL A 88 -8.13 21.26 2.32
N ARG A 89 -7.52 22.06 1.44
CA ARG A 89 -7.98 23.44 1.16
C ARG A 89 -9.33 23.45 0.43
N LEU A 90 -9.53 22.53 -0.51
CA LEU A 90 -10.79 22.37 -1.25
C LEU A 90 -11.90 21.80 -0.37
N ASP A 91 -11.55 20.87 0.52
CA ASP A 91 -12.46 20.19 1.42
C ASP A 91 -11.78 19.95 2.78
N PRO A 92 -11.96 20.85 3.77
CA PRO A 92 -11.34 20.74 5.10
C PRO A 92 -11.75 19.49 5.90
N ASP A 93 -12.82 18.82 5.50
CA ASP A 93 -13.32 17.58 6.12
C ASP A 93 -12.81 16.31 5.42
N ARG A 94 -11.97 16.46 4.39
CA ARG A 94 -11.28 15.36 3.71
C ARG A 94 -10.21 14.72 4.60
N ARG A 95 -10.65 13.88 5.52
CA ARG A 95 -9.82 13.05 6.41
C ARG A 95 -8.81 12.17 5.67
N GLU A 96 -9.13 11.65 4.49
CA GLU A 96 -8.20 10.84 3.71
C GLU A 96 -6.98 11.67 3.28
N ALA A 97 -7.20 12.93 2.88
CA ALA A 97 -6.12 13.85 2.57
C ALA A 97 -5.33 14.23 3.82
N ARG A 98 -5.98 14.47 4.96
CA ARG A 98 -5.31 14.74 6.25
C ARG A 98 -4.36 13.60 6.65
N ALA A 99 -4.80 12.34 6.55
CA ALA A 99 -3.94 11.20 6.81
C ALA A 99 -2.79 11.10 5.79
N GLY A 100 -3.07 11.39 4.51
CA GLY A 100 -2.06 11.50 3.46
C GLY A 100 -0.99 12.57 3.76
N GLN A 101 -1.39 13.75 4.27
CA GLN A 101 -0.45 14.77 4.76
C GLN A 101 0.43 14.19 5.86
N GLY A 102 -0.17 13.51 6.84
CA GLY A 102 0.57 12.84 7.92
C GLY A 102 1.68 11.94 7.38
N ARG A 103 1.34 11.10 6.39
CA ARG A 103 2.28 10.19 5.74
C ARG A 103 3.41 10.91 5.01
N ALA A 104 3.07 11.92 4.19
CA ALA A 104 4.06 12.68 3.43
C ALA A 104 4.97 13.54 4.33
N LEU A 105 4.41 14.15 5.38
CA LEU A 105 5.15 14.92 6.39
C LEU A 105 6.13 14.04 7.16
N ALA A 106 5.74 12.82 7.53
CA ALA A 106 6.64 11.87 8.17
C ALA A 106 7.82 11.53 7.26
N ALA A 107 7.56 11.25 5.98
CA ALA A 107 8.62 11.00 4.99
C ALA A 107 9.54 12.21 4.77
N LEU A 108 9.04 13.43 4.97
CA LEU A 108 9.82 14.68 4.90
C LEU A 108 10.57 15.01 6.20
N GLY A 109 10.46 14.18 7.24
CA GLY A 109 11.06 14.45 8.55
C GLY A 109 10.34 15.51 9.38
N ARG A 110 9.16 15.97 8.94
CA ARG A 110 8.30 16.95 9.65
C ARG A 110 7.42 16.23 10.67
N THR A 111 8.05 15.54 11.61
CA THR A 111 7.41 14.57 12.51
C THR A 111 6.29 15.15 13.38
N ALA A 112 6.48 16.34 13.96
CA ALA A 112 5.46 16.96 14.81
C ALA A 112 4.17 17.24 14.04
N GLU A 113 4.30 17.74 12.80
CA GLU A 113 3.17 18.03 11.91
C GLU A 113 2.51 16.74 11.42
N ALA A 114 3.32 15.70 11.14
CA ALA A 114 2.82 14.38 10.76
C ALA A 114 1.91 13.77 11.84
N LEU A 115 2.37 13.77 13.10
CA LEU A 115 1.60 13.29 14.24
C LEU A 115 0.30 14.09 14.43
N SER A 116 0.36 15.41 14.27
CA SER A 116 -0.83 16.28 14.34
C SER A 116 -1.84 15.91 13.26
N ALA A 117 -1.40 15.78 12.00
CA ALA A 117 -2.26 15.46 10.87
C ALA A 117 -2.96 14.10 11.03
N TYR A 118 -2.25 13.05 11.46
CA TYR A 118 -2.84 11.74 11.75
C TYR A 118 -3.84 11.79 12.90
N ARG A 119 -3.54 12.51 14.00
CA ARG A 119 -4.47 12.66 15.13
C ARG A 119 -5.76 13.35 14.71
N VAL A 120 -5.66 14.41 13.89
CA VAL A 120 -6.84 15.10 13.34
C VAL A 120 -7.66 14.17 12.45
N ALA A 121 -7.01 13.39 11.57
CA ALA A 121 -7.69 12.44 10.71
C ALA A 121 -8.45 11.38 11.52
N LEU A 122 -7.79 10.78 12.52
CA LEU A 122 -8.39 9.76 13.41
C LEU A 122 -9.50 10.31 14.30
N ALA A 123 -9.37 11.54 14.79
CA ALA A 123 -10.41 12.18 15.61
C ALA A 123 -11.70 12.42 14.82
N LYS A 124 -11.58 12.80 13.53
CA LYS A 124 -12.74 13.00 12.64
C LYS A 124 -13.33 11.68 12.15
N GLN A 125 -12.49 10.73 11.75
CA GLN A 125 -12.91 9.39 11.38
C GLN A 125 -11.90 8.34 11.83
N PRO A 126 -12.25 7.56 12.86
CA PRO A 126 -11.45 6.44 13.29
C PRO A 126 -11.44 5.36 12.20
N LEU A 127 -10.32 5.21 11.49
CA LEU A 127 -10.09 4.13 10.53
C LEU A 127 -8.93 3.24 10.97
N PRO A 128 -9.09 1.89 10.93
CA PRO A 128 -8.03 0.94 11.28
C PRO A 128 -6.70 1.23 10.59
N ARG A 129 -6.73 1.59 9.29
CA ARG A 129 -5.51 1.87 8.52
C ARG A 129 -4.71 3.05 9.07
N TYR A 130 -5.38 4.11 9.53
CA TYR A 130 -4.70 5.30 10.06
C TYR A 130 -4.15 5.05 11.45
N ALA A 131 -4.83 4.20 12.23
CA ALA A 131 -4.31 3.74 13.51
C ALA A 131 -3.05 2.88 13.31
N LEU A 132 -3.02 2.02 12.28
CA LEU A 132 -1.81 1.24 11.93
C LEU A 132 -0.64 2.18 11.58
N GLU A 133 -0.85 3.07 10.60
CA GLU A 133 0.20 3.99 10.15
C GLU A 133 0.72 4.90 11.26
N LEU A 134 -0.17 5.43 12.12
CA LEU A 134 0.24 6.24 13.26
C LEU A 134 0.97 5.41 14.32
N GLY A 135 0.55 4.16 14.54
CA GLY A 135 1.23 3.23 15.43
C GLY A 135 2.65 2.92 14.99
N GLU A 136 2.85 2.59 13.71
CA GLU A 136 4.16 2.34 13.12
C GLU A 136 5.05 3.60 13.15
N LEU A 137 4.46 4.79 12.95
CA LEU A 137 5.19 6.05 13.11
C LEU A 137 5.65 6.23 14.56
N TYR A 138 4.79 6.02 15.57
CA TYR A 138 5.21 6.08 16.96
C TYR A 138 6.31 5.06 17.29
N GLU A 139 6.19 3.84 16.78
CA GLU A 139 7.19 2.79 16.98
C GLU A 139 8.53 3.19 16.39
N SER A 140 8.55 3.75 15.18
CA SER A 140 9.78 4.24 14.56
C SER A 140 10.46 5.38 15.34
N LEU A 141 9.71 6.05 16.22
CA LEU A 141 10.18 7.11 17.11
C LEU A 141 10.53 6.59 18.52
N GLY A 142 10.48 5.27 18.76
CA GLY A 142 10.71 4.65 20.07
C GLY A 142 9.59 4.91 21.09
N ARG A 143 8.40 5.33 20.64
CA ARG A 143 7.25 5.66 21.50
C ARG A 143 6.32 4.46 21.65
N GLU A 144 6.82 3.40 22.27
CA GLU A 144 6.14 2.09 22.36
C GLU A 144 4.74 2.16 23.00
N ARG A 145 4.58 2.94 24.08
CA ARG A 145 3.27 3.10 24.73
C ARG A 145 2.23 3.73 23.80
N ASP A 146 2.63 4.73 23.02
CA ASP A 146 1.75 5.41 22.08
C ASP A 146 1.42 4.50 20.89
N ALA A 147 2.41 3.75 20.39
CA ALA A 147 2.22 2.75 19.33
C ALA A 147 1.21 1.67 19.78
N GLY A 148 1.41 1.10 20.96
CA GLY A 148 0.50 0.12 21.56
C GLY A 148 -0.93 0.63 21.71
N ALA A 149 -1.11 1.90 22.07
CA ALA A 149 -2.42 2.52 22.13
C ALA A 149 -3.11 2.58 20.76
N GLN A 150 -2.38 2.87 19.68
CA GLN A 150 -2.95 2.86 18.33
C GLN A 150 -3.27 1.44 17.83
N TYR A 151 -2.43 0.46 18.15
CA TYR A 151 -2.70 -0.94 17.81
C TYR A 151 -3.92 -1.49 18.56
N ALA A 152 -4.12 -1.10 19.82
CA ALA A 152 -5.33 -1.42 20.58
C ALA A 152 -6.58 -0.75 19.96
N LEU A 153 -6.48 0.52 19.58
CA LEU A 153 -7.55 1.23 18.87
C LEU A 153 -7.92 0.53 17.56
N LEU A 154 -6.93 0.12 16.76
CA LEU A 154 -7.17 -0.61 15.51
C LEU A 154 -7.99 -1.88 15.74
N ARG A 155 -7.57 -2.73 16.69
CA ARG A 155 -8.29 -3.97 17.03
C ARG A 155 -9.73 -3.68 17.44
N GLU A 156 -9.95 -2.64 18.24
CA GLU A 156 -11.28 -2.20 18.68
C GLU A 156 -12.15 -1.71 17.51
N LEU A 157 -11.57 -0.93 16.59
CA LEU A 157 -12.28 -0.45 15.40
C LEU A 157 -12.71 -1.60 14.48
N VAL A 158 -11.82 -2.58 14.24
CA VAL A 158 -12.15 -3.77 13.44
C VAL A 158 -13.24 -4.59 14.11
N ARG A 159 -13.16 -4.80 15.43
CA ARG A 159 -14.20 -5.51 16.20
C ARG A 159 -15.56 -4.84 16.08
N LYS A 160 -15.63 -3.51 16.19
CA LYS A 160 -16.87 -2.74 16.02
C LYS A 160 -17.40 -2.82 14.59
N ALA A 161 -16.53 -2.66 13.60
CA ALA A 161 -16.89 -2.73 12.19
C ALA A 161 -17.44 -4.12 11.80
N ALA A 162 -16.84 -5.20 12.32
CA ALA A 162 -17.30 -6.57 12.11
C ALA A 162 -18.72 -6.81 12.64
N ALA A 163 -19.12 -6.16 13.74
CA ALA A 163 -20.49 -6.21 14.25
C ALA A 163 -21.53 -5.61 13.28
N HIS A 164 -21.08 -4.82 12.31
CA HIS A 164 -21.89 -4.23 11.24
C HIS A 164 -21.61 -4.86 9.86
N GLY A 165 -20.93 -6.02 9.81
CA GLY A 165 -20.62 -6.73 8.56
C GLY A 165 -19.54 -6.06 7.70
N VAL A 166 -18.81 -5.09 8.24
CA VAL A 166 -17.69 -4.45 7.55
C VAL A 166 -16.43 -5.22 7.87
N ASP A 167 -15.79 -5.70 6.83
CA ASP A 167 -14.58 -6.51 6.92
C ASP A 167 -13.33 -5.64 7.16
N GLY A 168 -12.63 -5.92 8.25
CA GLY A 168 -11.35 -5.29 8.60
C GLY A 168 -10.18 -6.26 8.60
N ASP A 169 -10.36 -7.47 8.08
CA ASP A 169 -9.43 -8.59 8.26
C ASP A 169 -8.09 -8.37 7.58
N LEU A 170 -8.07 -7.68 6.44
CA LEU A 170 -6.82 -7.31 5.76
C LEU A 170 -5.93 -6.43 6.66
N VAL A 171 -6.49 -5.39 7.27
CA VAL A 171 -5.71 -4.44 8.08
C VAL A 171 -5.35 -5.05 9.44
N LEU A 172 -6.27 -5.81 10.04
CA LEU A 172 -5.99 -6.54 11.28
C LEU A 172 -4.92 -7.62 11.08
N GLY A 173 -4.98 -8.38 9.99
CA GLY A 173 -3.97 -9.38 9.66
C GLY A 173 -2.58 -8.77 9.46
N ARG A 174 -2.48 -7.59 8.83
CA ARG A 174 -1.20 -6.85 8.73
C ARG A 174 -0.66 -6.45 10.09
N LEU A 175 -1.53 -5.92 10.98
CA LEU A 175 -1.13 -5.61 12.34
C LEU A 175 -0.65 -6.86 13.10
N GLU A 176 -1.40 -7.95 13.01
CA GLU A 176 -1.11 -9.20 13.74
C GLU A 176 0.19 -9.86 13.25
N ALA A 177 0.52 -9.78 11.95
CA ALA A 177 1.75 -10.32 11.38
C ALA A 177 3.04 -9.67 11.97
N ASP A 178 2.99 -8.37 12.24
CA ASP A 178 4.17 -7.61 12.69
C ASP A 178 4.19 -7.33 14.19
N HIS A 179 3.02 -7.13 14.80
CA HIS A 179 2.85 -6.62 16.17
C HIS A 179 1.89 -7.47 17.01
N GLY A 180 1.71 -8.75 16.64
CA GLY A 180 0.81 -9.68 17.32
C GLY A 180 1.14 -11.15 17.05
N ASP A 181 0.10 -11.97 16.91
CA ASP A 181 0.20 -13.40 16.62
C ASP A 181 0.18 -13.62 15.09
N ALA A 182 1.33 -13.96 14.52
CA ALA A 182 1.46 -14.22 13.09
C ALA A 182 0.59 -15.40 12.61
N GLY A 183 0.43 -16.45 13.40
CA GLY A 183 -0.44 -17.58 13.08
C GLY A 183 -1.93 -17.18 13.06
N ALA A 184 -2.35 -16.27 13.94
CA ALA A 184 -3.68 -15.66 13.88
C ALA A 184 -3.87 -14.85 12.60
N ALA A 185 -2.87 -14.06 12.20
CA ALA A 185 -2.87 -13.33 10.94
C ALA A 185 -3.01 -14.29 9.75
N VAL A 186 -2.27 -15.40 9.72
CA VAL A 186 -2.36 -16.42 8.66
C VAL A 186 -3.78 -16.99 8.57
N ARG A 187 -4.38 -17.42 9.69
CA ARG A 187 -5.75 -17.97 9.69
C ARG A 187 -6.76 -16.97 9.13
N ARG A 188 -6.68 -15.72 9.56
CA ARG A 188 -7.55 -14.61 9.14
C ARG A 188 -7.38 -14.32 7.64
N LEU A 189 -6.14 -14.09 7.19
CA LEU A 189 -5.83 -13.71 5.82
C LEU A 189 -6.08 -14.86 4.83
N ARG A 190 -5.93 -16.12 5.25
CA ARG A 190 -6.37 -17.28 4.43
C ARG A 190 -7.89 -17.27 4.23
N ALA A 191 -8.66 -16.95 5.27
CA ALA A 191 -10.12 -16.87 5.17
C ALA A 191 -10.55 -15.72 4.25
N GLU A 192 -9.92 -14.55 4.37
CA GLU A 192 -10.19 -13.41 3.50
C GLU A 192 -9.77 -13.70 2.05
N TYR A 193 -8.60 -14.30 1.82
CA TYR A 193 -8.12 -14.63 0.48
C TYR A 193 -9.05 -15.60 -0.27
N ARG A 194 -9.65 -16.56 0.44
CA ARG A 194 -10.65 -17.48 -0.15
C ARG A 194 -11.93 -16.78 -0.57
N GLN A 195 -12.32 -15.72 0.14
CA GLN A 195 -13.55 -14.98 -0.15
C GLN A 195 -13.32 -13.88 -1.20
N ARG A 196 -12.21 -13.16 -1.09
CA ARG A 196 -11.88 -11.97 -1.86
C ARG A 196 -10.39 -11.98 -2.26
N PRO A 197 -9.99 -12.83 -3.21
CA PRO A 197 -8.61 -12.85 -3.68
C PRO A 197 -8.25 -11.50 -4.32
N SER A 198 -7.17 -10.89 -3.84
CA SER A 198 -6.60 -9.67 -4.41
C SER A 198 -5.10 -9.63 -4.19
N ALA A 199 -4.38 -8.79 -4.93
CA ALA A 199 -2.93 -8.62 -4.74
C ALA A 199 -2.59 -8.15 -3.31
N ALA A 200 -3.42 -7.29 -2.71
CA ALA A 200 -3.20 -6.78 -1.36
C ALA A 200 -3.40 -7.84 -0.28
N VAL A 201 -4.38 -8.75 -0.45
CA VAL A 201 -4.61 -9.87 0.47
C VAL A 201 -3.56 -10.96 0.26
N ALA A 202 -3.16 -11.24 -0.98
CA ALA A 202 -2.07 -12.15 -1.29
C ALA A 202 -0.75 -11.68 -0.67
N ASP A 203 -0.42 -10.39 -0.79
CA ASP A 203 0.77 -9.81 -0.14
C ASP A 203 0.71 -9.98 1.38
N ALA A 204 -0.39 -9.55 2.01
CA ALA A 204 -0.53 -9.64 3.45
C ALA A 204 -0.45 -11.09 3.95
N LEU A 205 -1.08 -12.04 3.24
CA LEU A 205 -1.02 -13.46 3.57
C LEU A 205 0.40 -14.01 3.41
N GLY A 206 1.09 -13.67 2.32
CA GLY A 206 2.48 -14.05 2.10
C GLY A 206 3.38 -13.52 3.21
N TRP A 207 3.21 -12.26 3.60
CA TRP A 207 3.95 -11.68 4.71
C TRP A 207 3.63 -12.36 6.05
N ALA A 208 2.36 -12.59 6.37
CA ALA A 208 1.96 -13.28 7.60
C ALA A 208 2.55 -14.70 7.68
N LEU A 209 2.52 -15.47 6.59
CA LEU A 209 3.15 -16.79 6.51
C LEU A 209 4.65 -16.72 6.75
N HIS A 210 5.32 -15.71 6.21
CA HIS A 210 6.73 -15.50 6.46
C HIS A 210 7.02 -15.21 7.93
N ARG A 211 6.21 -14.36 8.57
CA ARG A 211 6.31 -14.05 10.00
C ARG A 211 6.01 -15.26 10.88
N ASP A 212 5.21 -16.20 10.40
CA ASP A 212 4.89 -17.49 11.04
C ASP A 212 5.93 -18.60 10.76
N GLY A 213 6.94 -18.33 9.92
CA GLY A 213 8.02 -19.28 9.57
C GLY A 213 7.80 -20.11 8.31
N GLU A 214 6.64 -20.00 7.67
CA GLU A 214 6.23 -20.78 6.49
C GLU A 214 6.72 -20.12 5.18
N HIS A 215 8.03 -20.02 5.00
CA HIS A 215 8.66 -19.20 3.95
C HIS A 215 8.38 -19.69 2.52
N GLU A 216 8.36 -21.00 2.29
CA GLU A 216 8.09 -21.59 0.96
C GLU A 216 6.65 -21.30 0.51
N GLU A 217 5.68 -21.41 1.42
CA GLU A 217 4.31 -21.03 1.11
C GLU A 217 4.16 -19.52 0.96
N ALA A 218 4.81 -18.74 1.83
CA ALA A 218 4.84 -17.28 1.75
C ALA A 218 5.24 -16.79 0.36
N LEU A 219 6.28 -17.40 -0.24
CA LEU A 219 6.78 -16.99 -1.55
C LEU A 219 5.73 -17.14 -2.66
N ARG A 220 4.89 -18.18 -2.61
CA ARG A 220 3.83 -18.38 -3.63
C ARG A 220 2.86 -17.21 -3.67
N TYR A 221 2.45 -16.72 -2.50
CA TYR A 221 1.55 -15.57 -2.41
C TYR A 221 2.26 -14.25 -2.72
N ALA A 222 3.52 -14.08 -2.30
CA ALA A 222 4.32 -12.90 -2.62
C ALA A 222 4.59 -12.73 -4.14
N VAL A 223 4.84 -13.84 -4.86
CA VAL A 223 4.95 -13.84 -6.32
C VAL A 223 3.64 -13.40 -6.96
N ARG A 224 2.51 -13.99 -6.54
CA ARG A 224 1.18 -13.64 -7.06
C ARG A 224 0.82 -12.17 -6.81
N ALA A 225 1.24 -11.61 -5.68
CA ALA A 225 1.00 -10.21 -5.34
C ALA A 225 1.83 -9.21 -6.17
N THR A 226 2.99 -9.63 -6.70
CA THR A 226 3.95 -8.75 -7.38
C THR A 226 3.96 -8.90 -8.90
N GLU A 227 3.66 -10.08 -9.44
CA GLU A 227 3.69 -10.34 -10.89
C GLU A 227 2.30 -10.25 -11.54
N GLY A 228 1.22 -10.36 -10.74
CA GLY A 228 -0.15 -10.49 -11.26
C GLY A 228 -0.37 -11.81 -12.01
N GLU A 229 -1.61 -12.10 -12.43
CA GLU A 229 -1.89 -13.34 -13.19
C GLU A 229 -1.45 -13.26 -14.67
N GLN A 230 -1.17 -12.06 -15.19
CA GLN A 230 -0.76 -11.82 -16.60
C GLN A 230 0.35 -10.76 -16.77
N GLY A 231 1.27 -10.61 -15.80
CA GLY A 231 2.43 -9.70 -15.94
C GLY A 231 2.14 -8.20 -15.77
N GLY A 232 1.00 -7.84 -15.17
CA GLY A 232 0.56 -6.45 -14.91
C GLY A 232 0.19 -6.20 -13.45
N GLY A 233 1.01 -6.68 -12.51
CA GLY A 233 0.76 -6.58 -11.07
C GLY A 233 0.85 -5.15 -10.51
N VAL A 234 0.26 -4.94 -9.33
CA VAL A 234 0.37 -3.68 -8.57
C VAL A 234 1.84 -3.42 -8.26
N ARG A 235 2.40 -2.36 -8.84
CA ARG A 235 3.71 -1.86 -8.44
C ARG A 235 3.58 -1.25 -7.04
N SER A 236 4.01 -1.97 -6.02
CA SER A 236 3.96 -1.55 -4.62
C SER A 236 5.33 -1.77 -3.98
N ALA A 237 5.94 -0.72 -3.44
CA ALA A 237 7.22 -0.83 -2.74
C ALA A 237 7.15 -1.81 -1.57
N LEU A 238 6.04 -1.78 -0.82
CA LEU A 238 5.81 -2.68 0.31
C LEU A 238 5.72 -4.14 -0.13
N HIS A 239 4.98 -4.45 -1.21
CA HIS A 239 4.83 -5.84 -1.66
C HIS A 239 6.16 -6.41 -2.17
N VAL A 240 6.91 -5.59 -2.92
CA VAL A 240 8.22 -5.97 -3.43
C VAL A 240 9.23 -6.13 -2.28
N PHE A 241 9.14 -5.29 -1.24
CA PHE A 241 9.91 -5.44 -0.01
C PHE A 241 9.62 -6.79 0.68
N HIS A 242 8.34 -7.12 0.92
CA HIS A 242 7.96 -8.40 1.53
C HIS A 242 8.51 -9.58 0.73
N ARG A 243 8.35 -9.57 -0.60
CA ARG A 243 8.93 -10.61 -1.46
C ARG A 243 10.44 -10.73 -1.31
N GLY A 244 11.16 -9.60 -1.31
CA GLY A 244 12.62 -9.60 -1.14
C GLY A 244 13.06 -10.15 0.22
N MET A 245 12.31 -9.85 1.29
CA MET A 245 12.55 -10.40 2.63
C MET A 245 12.31 -11.91 2.70
N ILE A 246 11.24 -12.39 2.07
CA ILE A 246 10.90 -13.82 1.97
C ILE A 246 11.98 -14.57 1.18
N GLU A 247 12.38 -14.05 0.03
CA GLU A 247 13.45 -14.63 -0.78
C GLU A 247 14.77 -14.66 -0.02
N ARG A 248 15.08 -13.64 0.79
CA ARG A 248 16.25 -13.64 1.66
C ARG A 248 16.20 -14.77 2.69
N ALA A 249 15.04 -14.98 3.31
CA ALA A 249 14.83 -16.04 4.30
C ALA A 249 14.99 -17.45 3.70
N LEU A 250 14.67 -17.61 2.42
CA LEU A 250 14.88 -18.81 1.61
C LEU A 250 16.29 -18.89 0.99
N GLU A 251 17.22 -18.03 1.41
CA GLU A 251 18.59 -17.94 0.90
C GLU A 251 18.70 -17.67 -0.61
N ARG A 252 17.64 -17.13 -1.23
CA ARG A 252 17.61 -16.71 -2.63
C ARG A 252 18.20 -15.31 -2.78
N TYR A 253 19.49 -15.16 -2.49
CA TYR A 253 20.15 -13.87 -2.32
C TYR A 253 20.13 -12.97 -3.57
N GLY A 254 20.24 -13.56 -4.77
CA GLY A 254 20.16 -12.81 -6.04
C GLY A 254 18.78 -12.13 -6.23
N PRO A 255 17.68 -12.90 -6.27
CA PRO A 255 16.32 -12.36 -6.27
C PRO A 255 16.04 -11.40 -5.10
N ALA A 256 16.45 -11.76 -3.88
CA ALA A 256 16.24 -10.94 -2.69
C ALA A 256 16.87 -9.56 -2.85
N ARG A 257 18.13 -9.49 -3.30
CA ARG A 257 18.82 -8.23 -3.59
C ARG A 257 18.07 -7.41 -4.62
N ARG A 258 17.63 -8.03 -5.71
CA ARG A 258 16.90 -7.35 -6.80
C ARG A 258 15.62 -6.71 -6.26
N HIS A 259 14.78 -7.46 -5.56
CA HIS A 259 13.50 -6.96 -5.08
C HIS A 259 13.66 -5.96 -3.90
N LEU A 260 14.58 -6.18 -2.97
CA LEU A 260 14.85 -5.18 -1.94
C LEU A 260 15.34 -3.86 -2.55
N GLY A 261 16.23 -3.90 -3.54
CA GLY A 261 16.67 -2.70 -4.27
C GLY A 261 15.54 -2.05 -5.08
N GLU A 262 14.66 -2.86 -5.68
CA GLU A 262 13.48 -2.37 -6.38
C GLU A 262 12.49 -1.67 -5.46
N SER A 263 12.22 -2.22 -4.26
CA SER A 263 11.31 -1.58 -3.29
C SER A 263 11.72 -0.14 -2.98
N LEU A 264 13.02 0.10 -2.77
CA LEU A 264 13.59 1.41 -2.49
C LEU A 264 13.58 2.33 -3.71
N ARG A 265 13.71 1.79 -4.93
CA ARG A 265 13.55 2.58 -6.17
C ARG A 265 12.10 2.99 -6.40
N ILE A 266 11.14 2.13 -6.08
CA ILE A 266 9.70 2.41 -6.28
C ILE A 266 9.25 3.56 -5.36
N ASN A 267 9.61 3.48 -4.08
CA ASN A 267 9.37 4.54 -3.12
C ASN A 267 10.36 4.36 -1.97
N PRO A 268 11.36 5.23 -1.76
CA PRO A 268 12.34 5.07 -0.68
C PRO A 268 11.81 5.50 0.72
N TYR A 269 10.52 5.80 0.84
CA TYR A 269 9.85 6.31 2.04
C TYR A 269 8.59 5.51 2.41
N PHE A 270 8.36 4.35 1.79
CA PHE A 270 7.08 3.62 1.86
C PHE A 270 6.65 3.18 3.27
N SER A 271 7.58 3.05 4.20
CA SER A 271 7.30 2.76 5.62
C SER A 271 8.47 3.24 6.49
N PRO A 272 8.21 3.89 7.64
CA PRO A 272 9.27 4.32 8.56
C PRO A 272 9.98 3.15 9.25
N LEU A 273 9.34 1.96 9.34
CA LEU A 273 9.93 0.76 9.91
C LEU A 273 10.66 -0.10 8.86
N ARG A 274 10.04 -0.29 7.68
CA ARG A 274 10.55 -1.24 6.67
C ARG A 274 11.65 -0.67 5.78
N VAL A 275 11.72 0.64 5.57
CA VAL A 275 12.80 1.25 4.77
C VAL A 275 14.19 1.03 5.42
N PRO A 276 14.39 1.32 6.72
CA PRO A 276 15.65 0.99 7.39
C PRO A 276 15.99 -0.50 7.31
N GLU A 277 14.99 -1.37 7.49
CA GLU A 277 15.14 -2.82 7.40
C GLU A 277 15.60 -3.26 6.00
N ALA A 278 14.98 -2.73 4.95
CA ALA A 278 15.35 -3.02 3.56
C ALA A 278 16.81 -2.63 3.26
N ARG A 279 17.23 -1.45 3.73
CA ARG A 279 18.61 -0.96 3.56
C ARG A 279 19.61 -1.85 4.30
N ALA A 280 19.30 -2.21 5.55
CA ALA A 280 20.15 -3.09 6.34
C ALA A 280 20.27 -4.49 5.71
N ALA A 281 19.15 -5.02 5.18
CA ALA A 281 19.13 -6.29 4.47
C ALA A 281 20.02 -6.26 3.21
N LEU A 282 19.91 -5.21 2.39
CA LEU A 282 20.76 -5.03 1.20
C LEU A 282 22.24 -4.94 1.55
N ALA A 283 22.58 -4.16 2.59
CA ALA A 283 23.96 -4.01 3.04
C ALA A 283 24.58 -5.35 3.46
N ARG A 284 23.82 -6.19 4.18
CA ARG A 284 24.30 -7.53 4.59
C ARG A 284 24.48 -8.49 3.42
N LEU A 285 23.67 -8.35 2.37
CA LEU A 285 23.81 -9.19 1.17
C LEU A 285 25.07 -8.81 0.36
N GLY A 286 25.71 -7.65 0.59
CA GLY A 286 26.91 -7.20 -0.13
C GLY A 286 26.63 -6.78 -1.57
N ASP A 287 27.64 -6.69 -2.45
CA ASP A 287 27.42 -6.60 -3.90
C ASP A 287 27.36 -8.02 -4.51
N PRO A 288 26.71 -8.23 -5.67
CA PRO A 288 26.88 -9.49 -6.39
C PRO A 288 28.38 -9.68 -6.65
N SER A 289 28.94 -10.85 -6.32
CA SER A 289 30.35 -11.11 -6.62
C SER A 289 30.53 -10.93 -8.13
N VAL A 290 31.42 -10.03 -8.54
CA VAL A 290 31.95 -10.01 -9.90
C VAL A 290 32.77 -11.29 -10.02
N ALA A 291 32.11 -12.41 -10.33
CA ALA A 291 32.82 -13.63 -10.63
C ALA A 291 33.73 -13.31 -11.81
N ALA A 292 35.03 -13.50 -11.59
CA ALA A 292 36.08 -13.31 -12.57
C ALA A 292 35.61 -13.85 -13.92
N GLY A 293 35.71 -13.01 -14.96
CA GLY A 293 35.52 -13.48 -16.32
C GLY A 293 36.38 -14.70 -16.57
N PRO A 294 35.96 -15.63 -17.45
CA PRO A 294 36.72 -16.85 -17.70
C PRO A 294 38.15 -16.45 -18.06
N GLU A 295 39.12 -16.88 -17.24
CA GLU A 295 40.53 -16.78 -17.57
C GLU A 295 40.73 -17.56 -18.86
N SER A 296 40.96 -16.82 -19.93
CA SER A 296 41.39 -17.37 -21.21
C SER A 296 42.78 -17.97 -21.03
N SER A 297 42.85 -19.30 -20.96
CA SER A 297 44.06 -20.09 -21.20
C SER A 297 43.90 -20.86 -22.49
#